data_AF-A0A7W3PE26-F1
#
_entry.id   AF-A0A7W3PE26-F1
#
_cell.length_a   1.000
_cell.length_b   1.000
_cell.length_c   1.000
_cell.angle_alpha   90.00
_cell.angle_beta   90.00
_cell.angle_gamma   90.00
#
_symmetry.space_group_name_H-M   'P 1'
#
loop_
_entity.id
_entity.type
_entity.pdbx_description
1 polymer ?
#
loop_
_entity_poly.entity_id
_entity_poly.type
_entity_poly.pdbx_seq_one_letter_code
_entity_poly.pdbx_strand_id
1 'polypeptide(L)'
;MSSDSDAPQDEGGEKTERMDRLRALLTKPIKIPESASADTEDADYAAAVAAAAPQGARTEMTAEGKTPKGAKAPVETPPAVKAAAEALDRLTEEEKDAVVEGAGSGKGRSRRTWADAYLAKPDKPLTPEEVRAELTVSLKEQGADLRELVAKRSAAQEKALQESLEAGLAEGIEAARATTVAELATRFDGRIDEQAASAEQAATAAREEAARLQERLDELTRTTGTLRGDLDAARSAADGARETADAATKKAATATTFAWVGIALAVVAAVVGVVV
;
A
#
# COMPACT_ATOMS: atom_id res chain seq x y z
N MET A 1 49.21 -46.01 -3.55
CA MET A 1 49.38 -44.81 -4.38
C MET A 1 48.00 -44.43 -4.87
N SER A 2 47.28 -43.63 -4.08
CA SER A 2 45.93 -43.16 -4.34
C SER A 2 45.97 -41.65 -4.22
N SER A 3 45.67 -40.94 -5.29
CA SER A 3 45.47 -39.49 -5.27
C SER A 3 44.01 -39.22 -5.59
N ASP A 4 43.24 -39.00 -4.52
CA ASP A 4 42.00 -38.24 -4.55
C ASP A 4 42.31 -36.81 -5.00
N SER A 5 41.54 -36.32 -5.97
CA SER A 5 41.47 -34.91 -6.35
C SER A 5 40.00 -34.54 -6.43
N ASP A 6 39.41 -34.31 -5.27
CA ASP A 6 38.12 -33.65 -5.12
C ASP A 6 38.32 -32.13 -5.17
N ALA A 7 37.88 -31.53 -6.27
CA ALA A 7 37.60 -30.10 -6.34
C ALA A 7 36.06 -29.92 -6.31
N PRO A 8 35.51 -28.99 -5.51
CA PRO A 8 34.07 -28.80 -5.44
C PRO A 8 33.54 -28.21 -6.76
N GLN A 9 32.41 -28.74 -7.22
CA GLN A 9 31.67 -28.22 -8.38
C GLN A 9 31.16 -26.80 -8.10
N ASP A 10 31.39 -25.94 -9.09
CA ASP A 10 31.14 -24.51 -9.09
C ASP A 10 29.62 -24.21 -9.24
N GLU A 11 28.92 -24.04 -8.12
CA GLU A 11 27.50 -23.64 -8.07
C GLU A 11 27.23 -22.17 -8.48
N GLY A 12 28.27 -21.42 -8.86
CA GLY A 12 28.17 -20.00 -9.24
C GLY A 12 27.58 -19.74 -10.64
N GLY A 13 27.62 -20.74 -11.54
CA GLY A 13 27.22 -20.57 -12.95
C GLY A 13 25.71 -20.50 -13.17
N GLU A 14 24.92 -21.35 -12.51
CA GLU A 14 23.50 -21.50 -12.84
C GLU A 14 22.66 -20.27 -12.45
N LYS A 15 23.05 -19.58 -11.37
CA LYS A 15 22.35 -18.40 -10.88
C LYS A 15 22.56 -17.18 -11.79
N THR A 16 23.75 -17.03 -12.36
CA THR A 16 24.07 -15.94 -13.28
C THR A 16 23.36 -16.13 -14.61
N GLU A 17 23.36 -17.36 -15.15
CA GLU A 17 22.59 -17.69 -16.36
C GLU A 17 21.08 -17.48 -16.20
N ARG A 18 20.52 -17.83 -15.03
CA ARG A 18 19.09 -17.62 -14.75
C ARG A 18 18.75 -16.12 -14.71
N MET A 19 19.62 -15.29 -14.14
CA MET A 19 19.43 -13.84 -14.10
C MET A 19 19.54 -13.20 -15.47
N ASP A 20 20.45 -13.67 -16.32
CA ASP A 20 20.60 -13.15 -17.68
C ASP A 20 19.43 -13.57 -18.58
N ARG A 21 18.89 -14.78 -18.42
CA ARG A 21 17.64 -15.20 -19.10
C ARG A 21 16.44 -14.34 -18.67
N LEU A 22 16.34 -13.97 -17.39
CA LEU A 22 15.28 -13.08 -16.90
C LEU A 22 15.42 -11.66 -17.47
N ARG A 23 16.64 -11.11 -17.51
CA ARG A 23 16.90 -9.81 -18.15
C ARG A 23 16.55 -9.81 -19.63
N ALA A 24 16.83 -10.90 -20.35
CA ALA A 24 16.47 -11.07 -21.76
C ALA A 24 14.95 -11.19 -22.00
N LEU A 25 14.18 -11.69 -21.03
CA LEU A 25 12.72 -11.74 -21.11
C LEU A 25 12.06 -10.40 -20.81
N LEU A 26 12.62 -9.62 -19.87
CA LEU A 26 12.12 -8.30 -19.49
C LEU A 26 12.47 -7.18 -20.49
N THR A 27 13.49 -7.37 -21.32
CA THR A 27 13.90 -6.39 -22.35
C THR A 27 13.20 -6.59 -23.69
N LYS A 28 12.34 -7.61 -23.84
CA LYS A 28 11.50 -7.74 -25.04
C LYS A 28 10.40 -6.68 -24.99
N PRO A 29 10.28 -5.79 -25.98
CA PRO A 29 9.21 -4.81 -26.02
C PRO A 29 7.86 -5.53 -26.06
N ILE A 30 7.01 -5.26 -25.08
CA ILE A 30 5.63 -5.73 -25.05
C ILE A 30 4.94 -5.07 -26.26
N LYS A 31 4.71 -5.86 -27.32
CA LYS A 31 3.83 -5.45 -28.42
C LYS A 31 2.41 -5.37 -27.86
N ILE A 32 2.01 -4.18 -27.44
CA ILE A 32 0.61 -3.85 -27.24
C ILE A 32 0.00 -3.82 -28.66
N PRO A 33 -0.99 -4.66 -28.99
CA PRO A 33 -1.63 -4.60 -30.29
C PRO A 33 -2.29 -3.22 -30.49
N GLU A 34 -1.99 -2.58 -31.63
CA GLU A 34 -2.48 -1.26 -32.08
C GLU A 34 -4.00 -1.20 -32.39
N SER A 35 -4.83 -1.94 -31.65
CA SER A 35 -6.27 -2.03 -31.92
C SER A 35 -7.16 -1.55 -30.78
N ALA A 36 -6.68 -0.70 -29.87
CA ALA A 36 -7.50 -0.25 -28.72
C ALA A 36 -7.32 1.22 -28.28
N SER A 37 -6.87 2.15 -29.14
CA SER A 37 -6.87 3.57 -28.75
C SER A 37 -6.84 4.55 -29.92
N ALA A 38 -8.03 4.90 -30.42
CA ALA A 38 -8.33 6.26 -30.87
C ALA A 38 -9.86 6.47 -30.99
N ASP A 39 -10.31 7.64 -30.54
CA ASP A 39 -11.63 8.26 -30.68
C ASP A 39 -12.75 7.91 -29.69
N THR A 40 -12.72 8.63 -28.56
CA THR A 40 -13.82 9.54 -28.21
C THR A 40 -13.25 10.78 -27.53
N GLU A 41 -13.36 11.91 -28.22
CA GLU A 41 -13.29 13.25 -27.66
C GLU A 41 -14.37 13.39 -26.58
N ASP A 42 -13.99 13.81 -25.37
CA ASP A 42 -14.92 14.46 -24.44
C ASP A 42 -14.11 15.40 -23.54
N ALA A 43 -13.86 16.58 -24.11
CA ALA A 43 -13.32 17.73 -23.42
C ALA A 43 -14.49 18.66 -23.09
N ASP A 44 -15.23 18.37 -22.03
CA ASP A 44 -16.09 19.34 -21.36
C ASP A 44 -16.45 18.84 -19.96
N TYR A 45 -15.88 19.50 -18.94
CA TYR A 45 -16.53 19.93 -17.68
C TYR A 45 -15.46 20.21 -16.62
N ALA A 46 -14.86 21.40 -16.75
CA ALA A 46 -14.36 22.13 -15.60
C ALA A 46 -15.53 22.94 -15.01
N ALA A 47 -15.87 22.70 -13.74
CA ALA A 47 -16.55 23.68 -12.91
C ALA A 47 -16.17 23.48 -11.44
N ALA A 48 -15.40 24.43 -10.92
CA ALA A 48 -15.07 24.58 -9.51
C ALA A 48 -16.27 25.14 -8.73
N VAL A 49 -16.54 24.64 -7.53
CA VAL A 49 -17.18 25.43 -6.48
C VAL A 49 -16.54 25.12 -5.13
N ALA A 50 -16.04 26.17 -4.52
CA ALA A 50 -15.44 26.22 -3.20
C ALA A 50 -16.49 26.40 -2.09
N ALA A 51 -16.11 25.94 -0.90
CA ALA A 51 -16.38 26.49 0.44
C ALA A 51 -17.83 26.68 0.93
N ALA A 52 -18.18 25.99 2.03
CA ALA A 52 -18.44 26.61 3.34
C ALA A 52 -18.80 25.55 4.40
N ALA A 53 -18.07 25.54 5.51
CA ALA A 53 -18.60 25.19 6.84
C ALA A 53 -18.87 26.52 7.58
N PRO A 54 -19.80 26.60 8.56
CA PRO A 54 -19.35 26.38 9.94
C PRO A 54 -20.38 25.83 10.97
N GLN A 55 -19.79 25.25 12.03
CA GLN A 55 -20.12 25.20 13.48
C GLN A 55 -21.44 25.76 14.03
N GLY A 56 -21.96 25.08 15.07
CA GLY A 56 -22.66 25.76 16.19
C GLY A 56 -23.61 24.88 17.01
N ALA A 57 -23.30 24.67 18.30
CA ALA A 57 -24.05 23.87 19.28
C ALA A 57 -25.27 24.59 19.90
N ARG A 58 -26.27 23.84 20.40
CA ARG A 58 -26.65 23.71 21.86
C ARG A 58 -28.11 23.30 22.15
N THR A 59 -28.22 22.27 23.00
CA THR A 59 -29.14 22.00 24.15
C THR A 59 -30.68 21.98 24.03
N GLU A 60 -31.19 20.89 24.59
CA GLU A 60 -32.53 20.64 25.17
C GLU A 60 -33.00 21.75 26.13
N MET A 61 -34.31 22.03 26.16
CA MET A 61 -35.07 22.29 27.38
C MET A 61 -36.57 22.06 27.17
N THR A 62 -37.18 21.59 28.25
CA THR A 62 -38.55 21.14 28.48
C THR A 62 -39.58 22.28 28.67
N ALA A 63 -40.86 21.89 28.48
CA ALA A 63 -42.01 22.15 29.38
C ALA A 63 -43.22 22.93 28.82
N GLU A 64 -44.36 22.22 28.93
CA GLU A 64 -45.71 22.68 29.33
C GLU A 64 -46.58 23.56 28.42
N GLY A 65 -47.73 22.98 28.04
CA GLY A 65 -48.84 23.70 27.42
C GLY A 65 -50.17 22.94 27.51
N LYS A 66 -50.77 22.92 28.71
CA LYS A 66 -52.22 22.82 29.04
C LYS A 66 -53.14 21.91 28.21
N THR A 67 -53.65 20.88 28.88
CA THR A 67 -54.94 20.24 28.58
C THR A 67 -56.12 21.16 28.90
N PRO A 68 -57.24 21.02 28.16
CA PRO A 68 -58.56 21.10 28.78
C PRO A 68 -59.26 19.72 28.75
N LYS A 69 -59.73 19.35 29.94
CA LYS A 69 -60.63 18.23 30.24
C LYS A 69 -61.89 18.27 29.37
N GLY A 70 -62.26 17.12 28.81
CA GLY A 70 -63.66 16.87 28.45
C GLY A 70 -63.90 15.74 27.46
N ALA A 71 -64.29 14.59 28.00
CA ALA A 71 -65.11 13.54 27.36
C ALA A 71 -64.42 12.42 26.54
N LYS A 72 -64.56 11.22 27.14
CA LYS A 72 -64.64 9.87 26.58
C LYS A 72 -63.34 9.18 26.17
N ALA A 73 -63.28 7.91 26.56
CA ALA A 73 -62.15 6.99 26.52
C ALA A 73 -61.40 6.97 25.17
N PRO A 74 -60.09 6.66 25.15
CA PRO A 74 -59.36 6.50 23.91
C PRO A 74 -59.91 5.28 23.19
N VAL A 75 -60.71 5.52 22.15
CA VAL A 75 -60.92 4.52 21.10
C VAL A 75 -59.55 4.37 20.46
N GLU A 76 -58.94 3.18 20.59
CA GLU A 76 -57.75 2.81 19.86
C GLU A 76 -58.00 3.09 18.38
N THR A 77 -57.40 4.17 17.86
CA THR A 77 -57.38 4.42 16.43
C THR A 77 -56.65 3.24 15.80
N PRO A 78 -57.27 2.52 14.84
CA PRO A 78 -56.63 1.39 14.17
C PRO A 78 -55.26 1.81 13.63
N PRO A 79 -54.25 0.93 13.61
CA PRO A 79 -52.89 1.26 13.17
C PRO A 79 -52.83 1.88 11.78
N ALA A 80 -53.83 1.60 10.92
CA ALA A 80 -54.00 2.24 9.61
C ALA A 80 -54.22 3.77 9.67
N VAL A 81 -54.90 4.28 10.70
CA VAL A 81 -55.17 5.72 10.86
C VAL A 81 -53.93 6.46 11.37
N LYS A 82 -53.12 5.82 12.21
CA LYS A 82 -51.81 6.34 12.64
C LYS A 82 -50.81 6.36 11.48
N ALA A 83 -50.75 5.29 10.69
CA ALA A 83 -49.89 5.24 9.50
C ALA A 83 -50.30 6.29 8.45
N ALA A 84 -51.60 6.53 8.26
CA ALA A 84 -52.08 7.59 7.38
C ALA A 84 -51.73 9.00 7.88
N ALA A 85 -51.77 9.24 9.20
CA ALA A 85 -51.37 10.51 9.79
C ALA A 85 -49.85 10.76 9.67
N GLU A 86 -49.03 9.72 9.85
CA GLU A 86 -47.57 9.81 9.72
C GLU A 86 -47.09 9.88 8.27
N ALA A 87 -47.90 9.41 7.32
CA ALA A 87 -47.69 9.61 5.88
C ALA A 87 -48.04 11.06 5.47
N LEU A 88 -49.09 11.64 6.06
CA LEU A 88 -49.50 13.02 5.82
C LEU A 88 -48.47 14.05 6.33
N ASP A 89 -47.72 13.70 7.37
CA ASP A 89 -46.69 14.56 7.96
C ASP A 89 -45.34 14.52 7.22
N ARG A 90 -45.13 13.51 6.36
CA ARG A 90 -43.96 13.40 5.46
C ARG A 90 -44.16 14.05 4.09
N LEU A 91 -45.36 14.52 3.77
CA LEU A 91 -45.64 15.30 2.56
C LEU A 91 -45.13 16.74 2.76
N THR A 92 -44.38 17.22 1.76
CA THR A 92 -43.87 18.60 1.71
C THR A 92 -45.03 19.60 1.57
N GLU A 93 -44.85 20.86 2.04
CA GLU A 93 -45.91 21.90 2.02
C GLU A 93 -46.51 22.08 0.61
N GLU A 94 -45.70 21.91 -0.44
CA GLU A 94 -46.12 22.00 -1.85
C GLU A 94 -47.05 20.85 -2.29
N GLU A 95 -46.96 19.66 -1.67
CA GLU A 95 -47.86 18.54 -1.96
C GLU A 95 -49.17 18.63 -1.15
N LYS A 96 -49.16 19.28 0.01
CA LYS A 96 -50.37 19.54 0.81
C LYS A 96 -51.30 20.53 0.10
N ASP A 97 -50.75 21.53 -0.58
CA ASP A 97 -51.54 22.49 -1.36
C ASP A 97 -52.17 21.85 -2.62
N ALA A 98 -51.48 20.92 -3.27
CA ALA A 98 -52.02 20.21 -4.44
C ALA A 98 -53.25 19.32 -4.11
N VAL A 99 -53.29 18.73 -2.90
CA VAL A 99 -54.44 17.93 -2.44
C VAL A 99 -55.65 18.82 -2.12
N VAL A 100 -55.43 20.05 -1.66
CA VAL A 100 -56.50 21.01 -1.33
C VAL A 100 -57.02 21.73 -2.58
N GLU A 101 -56.16 22.09 -3.54
CA GLU A 101 -56.58 22.72 -4.80
C GLU A 101 -57.31 21.76 -5.76
N GLY A 102 -57.00 20.45 -5.72
CA GLY A 102 -57.67 19.44 -6.55
C GLY A 102 -59.18 19.27 -6.26
N ALA A 103 -59.66 19.75 -5.11
CA ALA A 103 -61.07 19.68 -4.72
C ALA A 103 -61.89 20.94 -5.07
N GLY A 104 -61.24 22.03 -5.50
CA GLY A 104 -61.81 23.38 -5.37
C GLY A 104 -62.29 24.10 -6.65
N SER A 105 -61.90 23.69 -7.86
CA SER A 105 -62.10 24.55 -9.04
C SER A 105 -62.82 23.86 -10.22
N GLY A 106 -64.15 23.99 -10.25
CA GLY A 106 -64.93 23.51 -11.39
C GLY A 106 -66.43 23.76 -11.31
N LYS A 107 -66.85 24.98 -11.69
CA LYS A 107 -68.19 25.37 -12.19
C LYS A 107 -69.30 24.31 -12.09
N GLY A 108 -70.25 24.53 -11.17
CA GLY A 108 -71.69 24.31 -11.39
C GLY A 108 -72.15 22.96 -11.94
N ARG A 109 -71.54 21.84 -11.55
CA ARG A 109 -72.17 20.53 -11.79
C ARG A 109 -73.31 20.36 -10.81
N SER A 110 -74.54 20.46 -11.33
CA SER A 110 -75.75 19.96 -10.67
C SER A 110 -75.40 18.67 -9.92
N ARG A 111 -75.72 18.65 -8.62
CA ARG A 111 -75.57 17.47 -7.76
C ARG A 111 -76.55 16.40 -8.24
N ARG A 112 -76.24 15.79 -9.39
CA ARG A 112 -76.89 14.58 -9.88
C ARG A 112 -76.48 13.51 -8.89
N THR A 113 -77.33 13.33 -7.90
CA THR A 113 -77.16 12.28 -6.91
C THR A 113 -77.25 10.95 -7.65
N TRP A 114 -76.62 9.89 -7.12
CA TRP A 114 -76.70 8.57 -7.74
C TRP A 114 -78.17 8.12 -7.92
N ALA A 115 -79.09 8.66 -7.12
CA ALA A 115 -80.53 8.47 -7.26
C ALA A 115 -81.12 9.04 -8.56
N ASP A 116 -80.65 10.19 -9.05
CA ASP A 116 -81.12 10.76 -10.34
C ASP A 116 -80.65 9.94 -11.54
N ALA A 117 -79.50 9.27 -11.44
CA ALA A 117 -79.00 8.37 -12.48
C ALA A 117 -79.80 7.06 -12.58
N TYR A 118 -80.35 6.56 -11.46
CA TYR A 118 -81.22 5.37 -11.44
C TYR A 118 -82.67 5.68 -11.85
N LEU A 119 -83.13 6.93 -11.67
CA LEU A 119 -84.48 7.36 -12.05
C LEU A 119 -84.61 7.79 -13.52
N ALA A 120 -83.49 8.10 -14.17
CA ALA A 120 -83.41 8.18 -15.62
C ALA A 120 -83.57 6.76 -16.20
N LYS A 121 -84.83 6.32 -16.35
CA LYS A 121 -85.13 5.09 -17.09
C LYS A 121 -84.45 5.21 -18.46
N PRO A 122 -83.62 4.24 -18.87
CA PRO A 122 -83.09 4.25 -20.21
C PRO A 122 -84.28 4.21 -21.18
N ASP A 123 -84.35 5.18 -22.10
CA ASP A 123 -85.46 5.35 -23.04
C ASP A 123 -85.70 4.12 -23.93
N LYS A 124 -84.77 3.15 -23.91
CA LYS A 124 -84.94 1.79 -24.40
C LYS A 124 -84.32 0.79 -23.41
N PRO A 125 -85.04 -0.28 -23.00
CA PRO A 125 -84.38 -1.42 -22.37
C PRO A 125 -83.43 -2.04 -23.41
N LEU A 126 -82.14 -2.06 -23.09
CA LEU A 126 -81.14 -2.75 -23.89
C LEU A 126 -81.58 -4.19 -24.11
N THR A 127 -81.53 -4.63 -25.36
CA THR A 127 -81.78 -6.02 -25.69
C THR A 127 -80.68 -6.90 -25.08
N PRO A 128 -80.96 -8.18 -24.76
CA PRO A 128 -79.96 -9.08 -24.21
C PRO A 128 -78.68 -9.18 -25.06
N GLU A 129 -78.78 -8.94 -26.37
CA GLU A 129 -77.63 -8.94 -27.28
C GLU A 129 -76.76 -7.68 -27.13
N GLU A 130 -77.36 -6.50 -26.97
CA GLU A 130 -76.61 -5.26 -26.72
C GLU A 130 -75.88 -5.31 -25.38
N VAL A 131 -76.52 -5.85 -24.33
CA VAL A 131 -75.88 -6.07 -23.03
C VAL A 131 -74.69 -7.02 -23.14
N ARG A 132 -74.79 -8.09 -23.95
CA ARG A 132 -73.67 -9.00 -24.21
C ARG A 132 -72.53 -8.32 -24.98
N ALA A 133 -72.85 -7.47 -25.95
CA ALA A 133 -71.86 -6.73 -26.72
C ALA A 133 -71.09 -5.75 -25.82
N GLU A 134 -71.78 -4.96 -24.99
CA GLU A 134 -71.17 -4.03 -24.03
C GLU A 134 -70.31 -4.75 -22.99
N LEU A 135 -70.81 -5.87 -22.41
CA LEU A 135 -70.02 -6.71 -21.50
C LEU A 135 -68.73 -7.20 -22.14
N THR A 136 -68.80 -7.63 -23.42
CA THR A 136 -67.62 -8.12 -24.15
C THR A 136 -66.60 -7.02 -24.40
N VAL A 137 -67.05 -5.79 -24.69
CA VAL A 137 -66.17 -4.62 -24.83
C VAL A 137 -65.52 -4.30 -23.48
N SER A 138 -66.30 -4.21 -22.40
CA SER A 138 -65.78 -3.91 -21.06
C SER A 138 -64.76 -4.95 -20.56
N LEU A 139 -64.99 -6.24 -20.84
CA LEU A 139 -64.06 -7.32 -20.48
C LEU A 139 -62.76 -7.22 -21.28
N LYS A 140 -62.80 -6.78 -22.54
CA LYS A 140 -61.60 -6.56 -23.36
C LYS A 140 -60.79 -5.36 -22.87
N GLU A 141 -61.46 -4.26 -22.51
CA GLU A 141 -60.82 -3.07 -21.94
C GLU A 141 -60.18 -3.40 -20.58
N GLN A 142 -60.92 -4.02 -19.66
CA GLN A 142 -60.37 -4.48 -18.38
C GLN A 142 -59.20 -5.46 -18.56
N GLY A 143 -59.29 -6.36 -19.56
CA GLY A 143 -58.20 -7.26 -19.92
C GLY A 143 -56.99 -6.55 -20.54
N ALA A 144 -57.16 -5.39 -21.16
CA ALA A 144 -56.05 -4.55 -21.63
C ALA A 144 -55.40 -3.81 -20.46
N ASP A 145 -56.21 -3.17 -19.60
CA ASP A 145 -55.74 -2.45 -18.41
C ASP A 145 -54.97 -3.37 -17.45
N LEU A 146 -55.47 -4.60 -17.22
CA LEU A 146 -54.77 -5.59 -16.41
C LEU A 146 -53.42 -6.00 -17.01
N ARG A 147 -53.34 -6.15 -18.35
CA ARG A 147 -52.06 -6.47 -19.01
C ARG A 147 -51.09 -5.31 -18.91
N GLU A 148 -51.55 -4.07 -19.03
CA GLU A 148 -50.71 -2.88 -18.85
C GLU A 148 -50.21 -2.77 -17.40
N LEU A 149 -51.06 -2.99 -16.40
CA LEU A 149 -50.67 -2.97 -15.00
C LEU A 149 -49.66 -4.08 -14.68
N VAL A 150 -49.85 -5.27 -15.23
CA VAL A 150 -48.88 -6.38 -15.08
C VAL A 150 -47.53 -6.02 -15.71
N ALA A 151 -47.53 -5.44 -16.92
CA ALA A 151 -46.30 -5.01 -17.59
C ALA A 151 -45.58 -3.88 -16.83
N LYS A 152 -46.31 -2.90 -16.28
CA LYS A 152 -45.74 -1.85 -15.43
C LYS A 152 -45.14 -2.42 -14.16
N ARG A 153 -45.83 -3.37 -13.53
CA ARG A 153 -45.34 -4.03 -12.31
C ARG A 153 -44.10 -4.87 -12.58
N SER A 154 -44.06 -5.62 -13.69
CA SER A 154 -42.87 -6.41 -14.05
C SER A 154 -41.67 -5.51 -14.34
N ALA A 155 -41.86 -4.43 -15.11
CA ALA A 155 -40.80 -3.46 -15.38
C ALA A 155 -40.29 -2.77 -14.11
N ALA A 156 -41.19 -2.40 -13.18
CA ALA A 156 -40.79 -1.82 -11.90
C ALA A 156 -40.03 -2.83 -11.02
N GLN A 157 -40.43 -4.10 -11.03
CA GLN A 157 -39.74 -5.16 -10.28
C GLN A 157 -38.35 -5.46 -10.87
N GLU A 158 -38.22 -5.52 -12.20
CA GLU A 158 -36.92 -5.69 -12.86
C GLU A 158 -35.99 -4.51 -12.56
N LYS A 159 -36.51 -3.28 -12.61
CA LYS A 159 -35.74 -2.09 -12.26
C LYS A 159 -35.26 -2.12 -10.80
N ALA A 160 -36.14 -2.49 -9.86
CA ALA A 160 -35.77 -2.60 -8.45
C ALA A 160 -34.71 -3.70 -8.20
N LEU A 161 -34.81 -4.83 -8.91
CA LEU A 161 -33.81 -5.89 -8.85
C LEU A 161 -32.46 -5.40 -9.40
N GLN A 162 -32.46 -4.70 -10.54
CA GLN A 162 -31.26 -4.14 -11.12
C GLN A 162 -30.58 -3.14 -10.18
N GLU A 163 -31.34 -2.20 -9.60
CA GLU A 163 -30.82 -1.23 -8.64
C GLU A 163 -30.24 -1.93 -7.39
N SER A 164 -30.88 -2.99 -6.90
CA SER A 164 -30.36 -3.76 -5.76
C SER A 164 -29.06 -4.51 -6.06
N LEU A 165 -28.92 -5.02 -7.30
CA LEU A 165 -27.71 -5.70 -7.75
C LEU A 165 -26.56 -4.71 -7.93
N GLU A 166 -26.83 -3.55 -8.52
CA GLU A 166 -25.84 -2.48 -8.69
C GLU A 166 -25.37 -1.94 -7.33
N ALA A 167 -26.28 -1.72 -6.38
CA ALA A 167 -25.95 -1.30 -5.02
C ALA A 167 -25.12 -2.36 -4.29
N GLY A 168 -25.50 -3.64 -4.36
CA GLY A 168 -24.76 -4.74 -3.74
C GLY A 168 -23.37 -4.94 -4.36
N LEU A 169 -23.22 -4.73 -5.66
CA LEU A 169 -21.94 -4.81 -6.35
C LEU A 169 -21.03 -3.64 -5.97
N ALA A 170 -21.56 -2.42 -5.86
CA ALA A 170 -20.81 -1.26 -5.39
C ALA A 170 -20.31 -1.45 -3.95
N GLU A 171 -21.18 -1.90 -3.04
CA GLU A 171 -20.81 -2.20 -1.66
C GLU A 171 -19.78 -3.33 -1.58
N GLY A 172 -19.94 -4.39 -2.37
CA GLY A 172 -18.99 -5.49 -2.45
C GLY A 172 -17.60 -5.06 -2.94
N ILE A 173 -17.54 -4.16 -3.93
CA ILE A 173 -16.27 -3.60 -4.42
C ILE A 173 -15.60 -2.75 -3.34
N GLU A 174 -16.34 -1.90 -2.64
CA GLU A 174 -15.78 -1.07 -1.55
C GLU A 174 -15.29 -1.94 -0.38
N ALA A 175 -16.04 -2.96 0.01
CA ALA A 175 -15.61 -3.90 1.04
C ALA A 175 -14.33 -4.68 0.64
N ALA A 176 -14.24 -5.12 -0.62
CA ALA A 176 -13.05 -5.77 -1.15
C ALA A 176 -11.84 -4.81 -1.20
N ARG A 177 -12.06 -3.54 -1.59
CA ARG A 177 -11.02 -2.50 -1.56
C ARG A 177 -10.53 -2.23 -0.14
N ALA A 178 -11.43 -2.10 0.83
CA ALA A 178 -11.06 -1.89 2.23
C ALA A 178 -10.21 -3.06 2.77
N THR A 179 -10.61 -4.30 2.46
CA THR A 179 -9.89 -5.50 2.88
C THR A 179 -8.49 -5.57 2.26
N THR A 180 -8.38 -5.36 0.95
CA THR A 180 -7.08 -5.38 0.24
C THR A 180 -6.14 -4.29 0.72
N VAL A 181 -6.66 -3.08 1.01
CA VAL A 181 -5.85 -2.00 1.59
C VAL A 181 -5.35 -2.35 2.99
N ALA A 182 -6.17 -2.96 3.85
CA ALA A 182 -5.75 -3.40 5.17
C ALA A 182 -4.68 -4.51 5.13
N GLU A 183 -4.84 -5.48 4.24
CA GLU A 183 -3.84 -6.53 4.01
C GLU A 183 -2.52 -5.97 3.46
N LEU A 184 -2.59 -4.97 2.57
CA LEU A 184 -1.40 -4.31 2.07
C LEU A 184 -0.70 -3.51 3.17
N ALA A 185 -1.45 -2.77 4.00
CA ALA A 185 -0.89 -2.00 5.12
C ALA A 185 -0.13 -2.91 6.09
N THR A 186 -0.77 -3.99 6.54
CA THR A 186 -0.14 -4.98 7.45
C THR A 186 1.10 -5.64 6.83
N ARG A 187 1.08 -5.96 5.53
CA ARG A 187 2.25 -6.48 4.81
C ARG A 187 3.37 -5.44 4.65
N PHE A 188 3.04 -4.16 4.52
CA PHE A 188 4.04 -3.08 4.46
C PHE A 188 4.70 -2.88 5.82
N ASP A 189 3.92 -2.83 6.90
CA ASP A 189 4.45 -2.69 8.26
C ASP A 189 5.40 -3.84 8.61
N GLY A 190 5.00 -5.09 8.35
CA GLY A 190 5.88 -6.25 8.58
C GLY A 190 7.19 -6.19 7.78
N ARG A 191 7.16 -5.70 6.54
CA ARG A 191 8.39 -5.51 5.74
C ARG A 191 9.30 -4.42 6.27
N ILE A 192 8.74 -3.36 6.86
CA ILE A 192 9.53 -2.28 7.48
C ILE A 192 10.26 -2.84 8.71
N ASP A 193 9.58 -3.60 9.55
CA ASP A 193 10.18 -4.21 10.74
C ASP A 193 11.28 -5.22 10.37
N GLU A 194 11.04 -6.06 9.36
CA GLU A 194 12.05 -6.99 8.83
C GLU A 194 13.28 -6.25 8.26
N GLN A 195 13.07 -5.15 7.53
CA GLN A 195 14.17 -4.31 7.02
C GLN A 195 14.94 -3.63 8.15
N ALA A 196 14.27 -3.15 9.19
CA ALA A 196 14.91 -2.57 10.36
C ALA A 196 15.78 -3.60 11.08
N ALA A 197 15.24 -4.81 11.33
CA ALA A 197 15.99 -5.90 11.95
C ALA A 197 17.21 -6.33 11.11
N SER A 198 17.05 -6.41 9.78
CA SER A 198 18.15 -6.71 8.87
C SER A 198 19.23 -5.62 8.87
N ALA A 199 18.84 -4.35 8.92
CA ALA A 199 19.77 -3.22 9.00
C ALA A 199 20.53 -3.20 10.33
N GLU A 200 19.86 -3.51 11.44
CA GLU A 200 20.51 -3.64 12.75
C GLU A 200 21.54 -4.77 12.77
N GLN A 201 21.21 -5.94 12.21
CA GLN A 201 22.15 -7.07 12.08
C GLN A 201 23.35 -6.72 11.19
N ALA A 202 23.12 -6.00 10.09
CA ALA A 202 24.22 -5.53 9.23
C ALA A 202 25.12 -4.53 9.98
N ALA A 203 24.52 -3.63 10.78
CA ALA A 203 25.26 -2.67 11.57
C ALA A 203 26.08 -3.32 12.70
N THR A 204 25.55 -4.36 13.36
CA THR A 204 26.31 -5.11 14.37
C THR A 204 27.46 -5.89 13.75
N ALA A 205 27.21 -6.59 12.64
CA ALA A 205 28.26 -7.30 11.89
C ALA A 205 29.38 -6.34 11.45
N ALA A 206 29.03 -5.18 10.89
CA ALA A 206 30.00 -4.16 10.49
C ALA A 206 30.83 -3.63 11.68
N ARG A 207 30.21 -3.44 12.86
CA ARG A 207 30.94 -3.03 14.08
C ARG A 207 31.89 -4.12 14.57
N GLU A 208 31.49 -5.38 14.53
CA GLU A 208 32.36 -6.50 14.87
C GLU A 208 33.55 -6.62 13.92
N GLU A 209 33.32 -6.48 12.61
CA GLU A 209 34.40 -6.48 11.62
C GLU A 209 35.35 -5.30 11.82
N ALA A 210 34.84 -4.11 12.08
CA ALA A 210 35.66 -2.94 12.40
C ALA A 210 36.53 -3.18 13.64
N ALA A 211 35.97 -3.78 14.70
CA ALA A 211 36.73 -4.15 15.90
C ALA A 211 37.82 -5.19 15.61
N ARG A 212 37.52 -6.23 14.82
CA ARG A 212 38.49 -7.24 14.39
C ARG A 212 39.62 -6.64 13.55
N LEU A 213 39.30 -5.68 12.67
CA LEU A 213 40.31 -4.99 11.87
C LEU A 213 41.20 -4.09 12.73
N GLN A 214 40.62 -3.40 13.72
CA GLN A 214 41.39 -2.60 14.67
C GLN A 214 42.38 -3.45 15.46
N GLU A 215 41.94 -4.60 15.97
CA GLU A 215 42.82 -5.55 16.68
C GLU A 215 43.98 -6.02 15.80
N ARG A 216 43.72 -6.31 14.51
CA ARG A 216 44.77 -6.66 13.54
C ARG A 216 45.74 -5.50 13.29
N LEU A 217 45.27 -4.26 13.25
CA LEU A 217 46.12 -3.08 13.09
C LEU A 217 47.01 -2.87 14.31
N ASP A 218 46.48 -3.06 15.51
CA ASP A 218 47.24 -2.94 16.75
C ASP A 218 48.34 -4.02 16.81
N GLU A 219 48.02 -5.25 16.40
CA GLU A 219 49.00 -6.34 16.30
C GLU A 219 50.09 -6.08 15.23
N LEU A 220 49.71 -5.59 14.04
CA LEU A 220 50.67 -5.18 13.01
C LEU A 220 51.57 -4.04 13.48
N THR A 221 51.02 -3.10 14.25
CA THR A 221 51.80 -2.01 14.85
C THR A 221 52.79 -2.55 15.88
N ARG A 222 52.35 -3.50 16.71
CA ARG A 222 53.22 -4.17 17.70
C ARG A 222 54.36 -4.91 17.03
N THR A 223 54.07 -5.76 16.06
CA THR A 223 55.06 -6.56 15.30
C THR A 223 56.05 -5.69 14.55
N THR A 224 55.58 -4.59 13.95
CA THR A 224 56.46 -3.59 13.31
C THR A 224 57.41 -2.95 14.33
N GLY A 225 56.91 -2.65 15.54
CA GLY A 225 57.73 -2.14 16.64
C GLY A 225 58.83 -3.11 17.06
N THR A 226 58.52 -4.40 17.19
CA THR A 226 59.51 -5.44 17.51
C THR A 226 60.55 -5.58 16.41
N LEU A 227 60.14 -5.67 15.14
CA LEU A 227 61.05 -5.79 14.01
C LEU A 227 62.00 -4.60 13.90
N ARG A 228 61.52 -3.39 14.21
CA ARG A 228 62.38 -2.20 14.25
C ARG A 228 63.42 -2.28 15.36
N GLY A 229 63.02 -2.73 16.56
CA GLY A 229 63.94 -2.94 17.67
C GLY A 229 65.00 -3.99 17.35
N ASP A 230 64.60 -5.12 16.75
CA ASP A 230 65.52 -6.19 16.32
C ASP A 230 66.52 -5.69 15.28
N LEU A 231 66.07 -4.84 14.34
CA LEU A 231 66.92 -4.25 13.32
C LEU A 231 67.94 -3.27 13.89
N ASP A 232 67.56 -2.46 14.88
CA ASP A 232 68.49 -1.55 15.57
C ASP A 232 69.50 -2.31 16.44
N ALA A 233 69.08 -3.41 17.08
CA ALA A 233 69.96 -4.32 17.81
C ALA A 233 70.96 -5.01 16.87
N ALA A 234 70.49 -5.51 15.72
CA ALA A 234 71.34 -6.14 14.71
C ALA A 234 72.37 -5.16 14.14
N ARG A 235 72.01 -3.89 13.90
CA ARG A 235 72.94 -2.83 13.50
C ARG A 235 74.00 -2.58 14.56
N SER A 236 73.60 -2.44 15.81
CA SER A 236 74.53 -2.22 16.93
C SER A 236 75.51 -3.38 17.09
N ALA A 237 75.04 -4.63 16.94
CA ALA A 237 75.89 -5.81 16.96
C ALA A 237 76.86 -5.85 15.77
N ALA A 238 76.40 -5.47 14.57
CA ALA A 238 77.23 -5.40 13.37
C ALA A 238 78.34 -4.32 13.50
N ASP A 239 78.02 -3.16 14.07
CA ASP A 239 79.00 -2.10 14.29
C ASP A 239 80.02 -2.49 15.36
N GLY A 240 79.60 -3.13 16.47
CA GLY A 240 80.53 -3.70 17.45
C GLY A 240 81.42 -4.81 16.86
N ALA A 241 80.89 -5.65 15.97
CA ALA A 241 81.68 -6.64 15.24
C ALA A 241 82.71 -5.99 14.30
N ARG A 242 82.38 -4.86 13.66
CA ARG A 242 83.33 -4.09 12.85
C ARG A 242 84.43 -3.47 13.69
N GLU A 243 84.10 -2.83 14.81
CA GLU A 243 85.10 -2.23 15.70
C GLU A 243 86.08 -3.27 16.26
N THR A 244 85.57 -4.45 16.65
CA THR A 244 86.41 -5.55 17.12
C THR A 244 87.30 -6.12 16.01
N ALA A 245 86.79 -6.24 14.79
CA ALA A 245 87.58 -6.61 13.62
C ALA A 245 88.68 -5.57 13.31
N ASP A 246 88.36 -4.28 13.33
CA ASP A 246 89.32 -3.19 13.12
C ASP A 246 90.39 -3.12 14.21
N ALA A 247 90.02 -3.40 15.47
CA ALA A 247 90.98 -3.51 16.56
C ALA A 247 91.91 -4.71 16.37
N ALA A 248 91.38 -5.84 15.90
CA ALA A 248 92.17 -7.04 15.61
C ALA A 248 93.13 -6.82 14.44
N THR A 249 92.70 -6.18 13.35
CA THR A 249 93.56 -5.86 12.20
C THR A 249 94.66 -4.87 12.58
N LYS A 250 94.35 -3.83 13.38
CA LYS A 250 95.38 -2.92 13.94
C LYS A 250 96.40 -3.65 14.79
N LYS A 251 95.96 -4.52 15.71
CA LYS A 251 96.88 -5.34 16.54
C LYS A 251 97.76 -6.23 15.67
N ALA A 252 97.19 -6.91 14.67
CA ALA A 252 97.94 -7.73 13.73
C ALA A 252 98.98 -6.90 12.95
N ALA A 253 98.62 -5.71 12.47
CA ALA A 253 99.54 -4.80 11.78
C ALA A 253 100.69 -4.29 12.67
N THR A 254 100.42 -4.00 13.94
CA THR A 254 101.48 -3.64 14.90
C THR A 254 102.42 -4.82 15.16
N ALA A 255 101.88 -6.04 15.32
CA ALA A 255 102.67 -7.23 15.55
C ALA A 255 103.60 -7.56 14.37
N THR A 256 103.11 -7.44 13.13
CA THR A 256 103.95 -7.62 11.94
C THR A 256 105.03 -6.55 11.84
N THR A 257 104.74 -5.29 12.18
CA THR A 257 105.73 -4.21 12.20
C THR A 257 106.86 -4.49 13.20
N PHE A 258 106.53 -4.93 14.43
CA PHE A 258 107.54 -5.32 15.41
C PHE A 258 108.38 -6.52 14.96
N ALA A 259 107.77 -7.50 14.29
CA ALA A 259 108.50 -8.63 13.72
C ALA A 259 109.54 -8.17 12.69
N TRP A 260 109.17 -7.26 11.78
CA TRP A 260 110.09 -6.69 10.80
C TRP A 260 111.20 -5.85 11.44
N VAL A 261 110.90 -5.06 12.47
CA VAL A 261 111.91 -4.30 13.22
C VAL A 261 112.90 -5.22 13.92
N GLY A 262 112.43 -6.32 14.51
CA GLY A 262 113.29 -7.33 15.13
C GLY A 262 114.23 -8.00 14.12
N ILE A 263 113.71 -8.35 12.93
CA ILE A 263 114.54 -8.90 11.84
C ILE A 263 115.59 -7.86 11.40
N ALA A 264 115.21 -6.60 11.20
CA ALA A 264 116.14 -5.55 10.80
C ALA A 264 117.25 -5.35 11.85
N LEU A 265 116.91 -5.34 13.14
CA LEU A 265 117.88 -5.28 14.23
C LEU A 265 118.82 -6.48 14.27
N ALA A 266 118.31 -7.70 14.03
CA ALA A 266 119.12 -8.90 13.95
C ALA A 266 120.10 -8.86 12.76
N VAL A 267 119.66 -8.35 11.61
CA VAL A 267 120.52 -8.15 10.43
C VAL A 267 121.59 -7.11 10.72
N VAL A 268 121.25 -5.97 11.33
CA VAL A 268 122.21 -4.94 11.73
C VAL A 268 123.24 -5.49 12.72
N ALA A 269 122.80 -6.25 13.73
CA ALA A 269 123.69 -6.89 14.69
C ALA A 269 124.63 -7.92 14.03
N ALA A 270 124.12 -8.71 13.08
CA ALA A 270 124.93 -9.66 12.32
C ALA A 270 125.98 -8.95 11.45
N VAL A 271 125.64 -7.84 10.80
CA VAL A 271 126.58 -7.05 10.00
C VAL A 271 127.65 -6.40 10.88
N VAL A 272 127.28 -5.82 12.02
CA VAL A 272 128.23 -5.21 12.96
C VAL A 272 129.17 -6.27 13.55
N GLY A 273 128.67 -7.46 13.90
CA GLY A 273 129.49 -8.56 14.41
C GLY A 273 130.46 -9.17 13.38
N VAL A 274 130.28 -8.90 12.08
CA VAL A 274 131.21 -9.31 11.02
C VAL A 274 132.30 -8.26 10.77
N VAL A 275 132.09 -7.01 11.16
CA VAL A 275 133.00 -5.87 10.90
C VAL A 275 133.96 -5.59 12.07
N VAL A 276 133.67 -6.12 13.26
CA VAL A 276 134.55 -6.07 14.45
C VAL A 276 135.37 -7.35 14.54
#